data_AF-A0A915M7P2-F1
#
_entry.id   AF-A0A915M7P2-F1
#
_cell.length_a   1.000
_cell.length_b   1.000
_cell.length_c   1.000
_cell.angle_alpha   90.00
_cell.angle_beta   90.00
_cell.angle_gamma   90.00
#
_symmetry.space_group_name_H-M   'P 1'
#
loop_
_entity.id
_entity.type
_entity.pdbx_description
1 polymer ?
#
loop_
_entity_poly.entity_id
_entity_poly.type
_entity_poly.pdbx_seq_one_letter_code
_entity_poly.pdbx_strand_id
1 'polypeptide(L)' 'MCGGRLEIVPCSHVGHIFRKRSPYKWRTGVNVLKRNSIRLAEVWLDEYKEYYYERINNQLGDFGDISSRKQLRE' A
#
# COMPACT_ATOMS: atom_id res chain seq x y z
N MET A 1 1.79 -0.82 -12.43
CA MET A 1 2.46 -1.42 -13.61
C MET A 1 2.56 -0.35 -14.69
N CYS A 2 3.77 0.03 -15.12
CA CYS A 2 3.99 1.15 -16.06
C CYS A 2 5.29 0.99 -16.89
N GLY A 3 5.75 -0.24 -17.15
CA GLY A 3 6.95 -0.51 -17.97
C GLY A 3 8.31 -0.47 -17.26
N GLY A 4 8.37 -0.09 -15.98
CA GLY A 4 9.59 -0.14 -15.17
C GLY A 4 9.97 -1.55 -14.67
N ARG A 5 11.19 -1.68 -14.12
CA ARG A 5 11.70 -2.90 -13.47
C ARG A 5 12.13 -2.61 -12.03
N LEU A 6 12.10 -3.65 -11.21
CA LEU A 6 12.56 -3.61 -9.83
C LEU A 6 13.69 -4.63 -9.66
N GLU A 7 14.86 -4.18 -9.22
CA GLU A 7 16.08 -5.01 -9.13
C GLU A 7 16.70 -4.90 -7.75
N ILE A 8 17.25 -6.02 -7.26
CA ILE A 8 18.11 -6.06 -6.07
C ILE A 8 19.53 -6.28 -6.58
N VAL A 9 20.42 -5.29 -6.40
CA VAL A 9 21.80 -5.30 -6.92
C VAL A 9 22.76 -5.82 -5.84
N PRO A 10 23.31 -7.05 -5.95
CA PRO A 10 24.09 -7.67 -4.86
C PRO A 10 25.39 -6.93 -4.51
N CYS A 11 25.96 -6.18 -5.45
CA CYS A 11 27.21 -5.43 -5.22
C CYS A 11 26.99 -4.12 -4.44
N SER A 12 25.75 -3.61 -4.37
CA SER A 12 25.44 -2.34 -3.71
C SER A 12 24.98 -2.58 -2.28
N HIS A 13 25.77 -2.12 -1.30
CA HIS A 13 25.54 -2.42 0.11
C HIS A 13 25.13 -1.17 0.88
N VAL A 14 23.96 -1.22 1.54
CA VAL A 14 23.47 -0.20 2.48
C VAL A 14 22.93 -0.89 3.72
N GLY A 15 23.42 -0.51 4.90
CA GLY A 15 22.93 -1.06 6.17
C GLY A 15 21.62 -0.42 6.62
N HIS A 16 20.66 -1.23 7.07
CA HIS A 16 19.42 -0.76 7.69
C HIS A 16 19.20 -1.45 9.04
N ILE A 17 18.92 -0.67 10.09
CA ILE A 17 18.59 -1.20 11.42
C ILE A 17 17.10 -1.56 11.45
N PHE A 18 16.79 -2.85 11.29
CA PHE A 18 15.42 -3.34 11.37
C PHE A 18 14.88 -3.23 12.81
N ARG A 19 13.69 -2.64 12.95
CA ARG A 19 12.99 -2.48 14.22
C ARG A 19 11.71 -3.31 14.20
N LYS A 20 11.34 -3.90 15.34
CA LYS A 20 10.09 -4.67 15.48
C LYS A 20 8.83 -3.80 15.55
N ARG A 21 8.95 -2.53 15.95
CA ARG A 21 7.83 -1.60 16.13
C ARG A 21 8.20 -0.19 15.67
N SER A 22 7.21 0.55 15.16
CA SER A 22 7.36 1.97 14.83
C SER A 22 7.66 2.78 16.10
N PRO A 23 8.69 3.66 16.09
CA PRO A 23 8.95 4.57 17.20
C PRO A 23 7.97 5.76 17.24
N TYR A 24 7.24 6.01 16.15
CA TYR A 24 6.33 7.14 16.02
C TYR A 24 4.92 6.79 16.46
N LYS A 25 4.25 7.75 17.10
CA LYS A 25 2.82 7.66 17.41
C LYS A 25 2.00 7.85 16.14
N TRP A 26 1.04 6.98 15.92
CA TRP A 26 0.05 7.13 14.85
C TRP A 26 -1.08 8.07 15.29
N ARG A 27 -1.72 8.72 14.32
CA ARG A 27 -2.93 9.50 14.59
C ARG A 27 -4.02 8.57 15.13
N THR A 28 -4.64 8.96 16.23
CA THR A 28 -5.71 8.18 16.87
C THR A 28 -6.93 8.11 15.93
N GLY A 29 -7.61 6.96 15.90
CA GLY A 29 -8.86 6.78 15.16
C GLY A 29 -8.72 6.42 13.67
N VAL A 30 -7.50 6.43 13.10
CA VAL A 30 -7.30 6.00 11.70
C VAL A 30 -6.25 4.91 11.64
N ASN A 31 -6.64 3.74 11.13
CA ASN A 31 -5.68 2.71 10.75
C ASN A 31 -5.01 3.11 9.41
N VAL A 32 -3.95 3.92 9.52
CA VAL A 32 -3.24 4.51 8.37
C VAL A 32 -2.70 3.43 7.42
N LEU A 33 -2.20 2.31 7.96
CA LEU A 33 -1.67 1.22 7.15
C LEU A 33 -2.77 0.58 6.32
N LYS A 34 -3.91 0.25 6.94
CA LYS A 34 -5.07 -0.32 6.25
C LYS A 34 -5.60 0.62 5.16
N ARG A 35 -5.75 1.91 5.49
CA ARG A 35 -6.19 2.95 4.54
C ARG A 35 -5.28 2.99 3.30
N ASN A 36 -3.97 3.02 3.51
CA ASN A 36 -2.99 3.11 2.41
C ASN A 36 -2.98 1.85 1.54
N SER A 37 -3.09 0.67 2.15
CA SER A 37 -3.16 -0.61 1.43
C SER A 37 -4.43 -0.73 0.58
N ILE A 38 -5.59 -0.28 1.07
CA ILE A 38 -6.84 -0.26 0.28
C ILE A 38 -6.70 0.67 -0.94
N ARG A 39 -6.13 1.87 -0.75
CA ARG A 39 -5.88 2.79 -1.87
C ARG A 39 -5.00 2.17 -2.95
N LEU A 40 -3.95 1.43 -2.56
CA LEU A 40 -3.10 0.71 -3.49
C LEU A 40 -3.89 -0.39 -4.22
N ALA A 41 -4.67 -1.18 -3.48
CA ALA A 41 -5.47 -2.26 -4.04
C ALA A 41 -6.47 -1.73 -5.08
N GLU A 42 -7.21 -0.68 -4.76
CA GLU A 42 -8.18 -0.02 -5.65
C GLU A 42 -7.58 0.56 -6.93
N VAL A 43 -6.30 0.96 -6.89
CA VAL A 43 -5.64 1.57 -8.04
C VAL A 43 -4.90 0.54 -8.88
N TRP A 44 -4.34 -0.52 -8.30
CA TRP A 44 -3.35 -1.37 -8.97
C TRP A 44 -3.67 -2.86 -9.04
N LEU A 45 -4.62 -3.38 -8.24
CA LEU A 45 -4.86 -4.82 -8.15
C LEU A 45 -6.06 -5.31 -8.96
N ASP A 46 -6.80 -4.43 -9.63
CA ASP A 46 -7.98 -4.80 -10.44
C ASP A 46 -8.91 -5.75 -9.67
N GLU A 47 -9.37 -6.85 -10.27
CA GLU A 47 -10.24 -7.83 -9.62
C GLU A 47 -9.55 -8.57 -8.47
N TYR A 48 -8.21 -8.63 -8.44
CA TYR A 48 -7.47 -9.28 -7.36
C TYR A 48 -7.54 -8.54 -6.02
N LYS A 49 -8.06 -7.29 -6.01
CA LYS A 49 -8.29 -6.55 -4.77
C LYS A 49 -9.30 -7.26 -3.85
N GLU A 50 -10.21 -8.07 -4.40
CA GLU A 50 -11.21 -8.83 -3.63
C GLU A 50 -10.55 -9.79 -2.63
N TYR A 51 -9.45 -10.47 -3.02
CA TYR A 51 -8.70 -11.32 -2.10
C TYR A 51 -8.11 -10.54 -0.91
N TYR A 52 -7.71 -9.29 -1.15
CA TYR A 52 -7.25 -8.43 -0.06
C TYR A 52 -8.41 -8.00 0.83
N TYR A 53 -9.59 -7.74 0.25
CA TYR A 53 -10.79 -7.36 1.00
C TYR A 53 -11.28 -8.47 1.91
N GLU A 54 -11.32 -9.71 1.44
CA GLU A 54 -11.65 -10.88 2.26
C GLU A 54 -10.75 -10.97 3.50
N ARG A 55 -9.43 -10.74 3.33
CA ARG A 55 -8.47 -10.77 4.44
C ARG A 55 -8.72 -9.70 5.51
N ILE A 56 -9.35 -8.59 5.14
CA ILE A 56 -9.73 -7.51 6.06
C ILE A 56 -11.21 -7.55 6.43
N ASN A 57 -11.89 -8.69 6.22
CA ASN A 57 -13.32 -8.89 6.46
C ASN A 57 -14.22 -7.88 5.71
N ASN A 58 -13.82 -7.48 4.49
CA ASN A 58 -14.50 -6.49 3.65
C ASN A 58 -14.72 -5.13 4.32
N GLN A 59 -13.96 -4.81 5.38
CA GLN A 59 -14.07 -3.56 6.10
C GLN A 59 -13.25 -2.48 5.39
N LEU A 60 -13.75 -1.90 4.30
CA LEU A 60 -13.01 -0.90 3.52
C LEU A 60 -12.83 0.43 4.28
N GLY A 61 -13.90 0.92 4.93
CA GLY A 61 -13.90 2.24 5.57
C GLY A 61 -13.64 3.39 4.58
N ASP A 62 -13.40 4.60 5.09
CA ASP A 62 -13.01 5.73 4.25
C ASP A 62 -11.51 5.65 3.87
N PHE A 63 -11.26 5.49 2.57
CA PHE A 63 -9.92 5.54 2.00
C PHE A 63 -9.62 6.82 1.20
N GLY A 64 -10.59 7.73 1.07
CA GLY A 64 -10.51 9.00 0.35
C GLY A 64 -10.43 8.85 -1.18
N ASP A 65 -10.42 9.98 -1.88
CA ASP A 65 -10.42 10.01 -3.35
C ASP A 65 -9.11 9.46 -3.97
N ILE A 66 -9.26 8.71 -5.04
CA ILE A 66 -8.20 8.06 -5.83
C ILE A 66 -8.34 8.32 -7.34
N SER A 67 -9.27 9.20 -7.75
CA SER A 67 -9.53 9.57 -9.16
C SER A 67 -8.23 9.90 -9.92
N SER A 68 -7.42 10.82 -9.39
CA SER A 68 -6.14 11.24 -9.97
C SER A 68 -5.07 10.15 -10.06
N ARG A 69 -5.21 9.05 -9.32
CA ARG A 69 -4.31 7.88 -9.40
C ARG A 69 -4.81 6.86 -10.41
N LYS A 70 -6.12 6.72 -10.56
CA LYS A 70 -6.72 5.92 -11.64
C LYS A 70 -6.42 6.55 -13.00
N GLN A 71 -6.60 7.87 -13.13
CA GLN A 71 -6.27 8.60 -14.37
C GLN A 71 -4.79 8.53 -14.74
N LEU A 72 -3.89 8.47 -13.75
CA LEU A 72 -2.45 8.29 -14.02
C LEU A 72 -2.14 6.90 -14.58
N ARG A 73 -2.97 5.90 -14.28
CA ARG A 73 -2.76 4.52 -14.68
C ARG A 73 -3.30 4.23 -16.08
N GLU A 74 -4.36 4.94 -16.49
CA GLU A 74 -4.86 4.95 -17.87
C GLU A 74 -3.76 5.39 -18.85
#